data_AF-A0A6L9QJR4-F1
#
_entry.id   AF-A0A6L9QJR4-F1
#
_cell.length_a   1.000
_cell.length_b   1.000
_cell.length_c   1.000
_cell.angle_alpha   90.00
_cell.angle_beta   90.00
_cell.angle_gamma   90.00
#
_symmetry.space_group_name_H-M   'P 1'
#
loop_
_entity.id
_entity.type
_entity.pdbx_description
1 polymer ?
#
loop_
_entity_poly.entity_id
_entity_poly.type
_entity_poly.pdbx_seq_one_letter_code
_entity_poly.pdbx_strand_id
1 'polypeptide(L)' 'MAALTGVSVRTIRFYCDEGVLEPGRSAGGHRRFDRSAVDRLRLVRRLRALGLGLPAIAAVLTGECALAEAV' A
#
# COMPACT_ATOMS: atom_id res chain seq x y z
N MET A 1 -0.67 13.22 -0.17
CA MET A 1 -0.85 11.76 -0.39
C MET A 1 -2.18 11.44 -1.06
N ALA A 2 -3.33 11.65 -0.41
CA ALA A 2 -4.62 11.27 -1.01
C ALA A 2 -4.87 11.90 -2.40
N ALA A 3 -4.58 13.19 -2.56
CA ALA A 3 -4.66 13.87 -3.86
C ALA A 3 -3.63 13.38 -4.89
N LEU A 4 -2.48 12.85 -4.44
CA LEU A 4 -1.39 12.37 -5.34
C LEU A 4 -1.60 10.92 -5.80
N THR A 5 -2.23 10.10 -4.96
CA THR A 5 -2.44 8.67 -5.21
C THR A 5 -3.87 8.35 -5.64
N GLY A 6 -4.81 9.27 -5.46
CA GLY A 6 -6.25 9.04 -5.62
C GLY A 6 -6.82 8.06 -4.59
N VAL A 7 -6.07 7.76 -3.51
CA VAL A 7 -6.47 6.84 -2.45
C VAL A 7 -6.96 7.66 -1.27
N SER A 8 -8.16 7.37 -0.76
CA SER A 8 -8.70 8.07 0.39
C SER A 8 -7.81 7.91 1.63
N VAL A 9 -7.81 8.90 2.52
CA VAL A 9 -7.07 8.81 3.80
C VAL A 9 -7.50 7.60 4.63
N ARG A 10 -8.79 7.25 4.60
CA ARG A 10 -9.34 6.05 5.24
C ARG A 10 -8.68 4.78 4.71
N THR A 11 -8.58 4.66 3.39
CA THR A 11 -7.93 3.51 2.74
C THR A 11 -6.44 3.46 3.03
N ILE A 12 -5.76 4.61 3.08
CA ILE A 12 -4.34 4.68 3.47
C ILE A 12 -4.15 4.17 4.90
N ARG A 13 -5.00 4.61 5.85
CA ARG A 13 -4.97 4.11 7.24
C ARG A 13 -5.20 2.60 7.29
N PHE A 14 -6.23 2.12 6.62
CA PHE A 14 -6.53 0.70 6.53
C PHE A 14 -5.33 -0.11 6.01
N TYR A 15 -4.64 0.36 4.96
CA TYR A 15 -3.44 -0.31 4.47
C TYR A 15 -2.27 -0.27 5.45
N CYS A 16 -2.14 0.77 6.26
CA CYS A 16 -1.15 0.76 7.34
C CYS A 16 -1.51 -0.25 8.43
N ASP A 17 -2.78 -0.33 8.79
CA ASP A 17 -3.24 -1.22 9.87
C ASP A 17 -3.11 -2.71 9.46
N GLU A 18 -3.27 -3.00 8.16
CA GLU A 18 -3.04 -4.32 7.56
C GLU A 18 -1.56 -4.60 7.23
N GLY A 19 -0.61 -3.72 7.58
CA GLY A 19 0.82 -3.88 7.26
C GLY A 19 1.16 -3.74 5.76
N VAL A 20 0.18 -3.44 4.91
CA VAL A 20 0.34 -3.21 3.48
C VAL A 20 1.10 -1.92 3.20
N LEU A 21 1.12 -0.94 4.11
CA LEU A 21 1.83 0.33 3.93
C LEU A 21 2.46 0.80 5.24
N GLU A 22 3.80 0.77 5.32
CA GLU A 22 4.51 1.30 6.48
C GLU A 22 4.67 2.83 6.41
N PRO A 23 4.13 3.59 7.38
CA PRO A 23 4.37 5.02 7.45
C PRO A 23 5.73 5.29 8.09
N GLY A 24 6.52 6.17 7.47
CA GLY A 24 7.63 6.81 8.17
C GLY A 24 7.11 7.62 9.37
N ARG A 25 7.93 7.79 10.40
CA ARG A 25 7.59 8.65 11.55
C ARG A 25 8.34 9.96 11.46
N SER A 26 7.63 11.08 11.60
CA SER A 26 8.27 12.38 11.86
C SER A 26 8.74 12.47 13.31
N ALA A 27 9.70 13.37 13.59
CA ALA A 27 10.15 13.66 14.95
C ALA A 27 9.02 14.07 15.91
N GLY A 28 7.93 14.65 15.39
CA GLY A 28 6.72 15.01 16.15
C GLY A 28 5.64 13.92 16.21
N GLY A 29 5.95 12.65 15.89
CA GLY A 29 5.02 11.52 16.04
C GLY A 29 3.96 11.36 14.93
N HIS A 30 3.91 12.25 13.94
CA HIS A 30 2.97 12.15 12.82
C HIS A 30 3.44 11.13 11.77
N ARG A 31 2.50 10.37 11.20
CA ARG A 31 2.74 9.47 10.04
C ARG A 31 3.15 10.30 8.83
N ARG A 32 4.32 10.03 8.28
CA ARG A 32 4.83 10.59 7.04
C ARG A 32 4.89 9.53 5.97
N PHE A 33 4.57 9.95 4.76
CA PHE A 33 4.65 9.11 3.59
C PHE A 33 5.53 9.82 2.58
N ASP A 34 6.60 9.15 2.18
CA ASP A 34 7.52 9.63 1.17
C ASP A 34 7.11 9.12 -0.22
N ARG A 35 8.01 9.25 -1.19
CA ARG A 35 7.78 8.80 -2.55
C ARG A 35 7.60 7.28 -2.64
N SER A 36 8.27 6.51 -1.79
CA SER A 36 8.14 5.05 -1.76
C SER A 36 6.72 4.63 -1.40
N ALA A 37 6.09 5.33 -0.46
CA ALA A 37 4.69 5.11 -0.10
C ALA A 37 3.72 5.45 -1.25
N VAL A 38 4.02 6.47 -2.06
CA VAL A 38 3.24 6.79 -3.27
C VAL A 38 3.33 5.65 -4.28
N ASP A 39 4.53 5.15 -4.56
CA ASP A 39 4.74 4.10 -5.55
C ASP A 39 4.14 2.77 -5.09
N ARG A 40 4.22 2.46 -3.80
CA ARG A 40 3.54 1.32 -3.17
C ARG A 40 2.02 1.41 -3.31
N LEU A 41 1.42 2.55 -3.01
CA LEU A 41 -0.02 2.77 -3.19
C LEU A 41 -0.46 2.64 -4.66
N ARG A 42 0.35 3.09 -5.61
CA ARG A 42 0.09 2.91 -7.05
C ARG A 42 0.16 1.44 -7.46
N LEU A 43 1.09 0.66 -6.89
CA LEU A 43 1.17 -0.77 -7.13
C LEU A 43 -0.06 -1.50 -6.56
N VAL A 44 -0.43 -1.24 -5.30
CA VAL A 44 -1.64 -1.80 -4.68
C VAL A 44 -2.88 -1.55 -5.56
N ARG A 45 -3.05 -0.33 -6.08
CA ARG A 45 -4.16 0.00 -6.98
C ARG A 45 -4.16 -0.83 -8.27
N ARG A 46 -3.00 -1.02 -8.89
CA ARG A 46 -2.88 -1.83 -10.11
C ARG A 46 -3.22 -3.29 -9.84
N LEU A 47 -2.73 -3.85 -8.73
CA LEU A 47 -3.04 -5.23 -8.34
C LEU A 47 -4.52 -5.43 -8.01
N ARG A 48 -5.15 -4.47 -7.30
CA ARG A 48 -6.60 -4.46 -7.07
C ARG A 48 -7.39 -4.45 -8.38
N ALA A 49 -6.92 -3.69 -9.38
CA ALA A 49 -7.57 -3.62 -10.69
C ALA A 49 -7.44 -4.93 -11.49
N LEU A 50 -6.46 -5.77 -11.17
CA LEU A 50 -6.33 -7.13 -11.71
C LEU A 50 -7.20 -8.15 -10.95
N GLY A 51 -7.95 -7.72 -9.92
CA GLY A 51 -8.84 -8.60 -9.15
C GLY A 51 -8.23 -9.19 -7.89
N LEU A 52 -6.97 -8.86 -7.56
CA LEU A 52 -6.32 -9.41 -6.37
C LEU A 52 -6.98 -8.89 -5.09
N GLY A 53 -7.24 -9.82 -4.18
CA GLY A 53 -7.61 -9.53 -2.80
C GLY A 53 -6.45 -8.87 -2.04
N LEU A 54 -6.77 -8.15 -0.97
CA LEU A 54 -5.74 -7.48 -0.16
C LEU A 54 -4.68 -8.43 0.44
N PRO A 55 -5.03 -9.65 0.91
CA PRO A 55 -4.03 -10.59 1.43
C PRO A 55 -3.01 -11.03 0.37
N ALA A 56 -3.48 -11.34 -0.84
CA ALA A 56 -2.60 -11.68 -1.97
C ALA A 56 -1.69 -10.50 -2.34
N ILE A 57 -2.24 -9.28 -2.33
CA ILE A 57 -1.45 -8.06 -2.56
C ILE A 57 -0.38 -7.89 -1.48
N ALA A 58 -0.71 -8.13 -0.21
CA ALA A 58 0.26 -8.05 0.87
C ALA A 58 1.42 -9.04 0.63
N ALA A 59 1.11 -10.30 0.32
CA ALA A 59 2.10 -11.33 0.03
C ALA A 59 3.00 -10.99 -1.19
N VAL A 60 2.43 -10.40 -2.24
CA VAL A 60 3.20 -9.92 -3.41
C VAL A 60 4.13 -8.76 -3.03
N LEU A 61 3.70 -7.88 -2.12
CA LEU A 61 4.48 -6.71 -1.71
C LEU A 61 5.54 -7.02 -0.65
N THR A 62 5.38 -8.09 0.12
CA THR A 62 6.38 -8.62 1.06
C THR A 62 7.41 -9.50 0.37
N GLY A 63 7.14 -9.94 -0.86
CA GLY A 63 7.98 -10.88 -1.61
C GLY A 63 7.74 -12.34 -1.21
N GLU A 64 6.70 -12.60 -0.42
CA GLU A 64 6.29 -13.95 0.01
C GLU A 64 5.57 -14.72 -1.11
N CYS A 65 5.08 -14.04 -2.14
CA CYS A 65 4.42 -14.64 -3.29
C CYS A 65 4.80 -13.90 -4.59
N ALA A 66 5.04 -14.63 -5.67
CA ALA A 66 5.27 -14.00 -6.98
C ALA A 66 3.96 -13.46 -7.57
N LEU A 67 4.00 -12.33 -8.28
CA LEU A 67 2.81 -11.80 -8.96
C LEU A 67 2.14 -12.83 -9.89
N ALA A 68 2.94 -13.66 -10.56
CA ALA A 68 2.46 -14.71 -11.44
C ALA A 68 1.64 -15.80 -10.73
N GLU A 69 1.84 -15.98 -9.43
CA GLU A 69 1.14 -16.98 -8.60
C GLU A 69 -0.12 -16.41 -7.94
N ALA A 70 -0.29 -15.08 -7.99
CA ALA A 70 -1.35 -14.35 -7.29
C ALA A 70 -2.53 -13.95 -8.18
N VAL A 71 -2.49 -14.25 -9.48
CA VAL A 71 -3.52 -13.93 -10.51
C VAL A 71 -4.37 -15.14 -10.82
#